data_AF-A0A3B9QLF1-F1
#
_entry.id   AF-A0A3B9QLF1-F1
#
_cell.length_a   1.000
_cell.length_b   1.000
_cell.length_c   1.000
_cell.angle_alpha   90.00
_cell.angle_beta   90.00
_cell.angle_gamma   90.00
#
_symmetry.space_group_name_H-M   'P 1'
#
loop_
_entity.id
_entity.type
_entity.pdbx_description
1 polymer ?
#
loop_
_entity_poly.entity_id
_entity_poly.type
_entity_poly.pdbx_seq_one_letter_code
_entity_poly.pdbx_strand_id
1 'polypeptide(L)' 'AMEGFEVDRLENVIGDVDIFVTTTGNRDIISAEHMGAMKHNAIVC' A
#
# COMPACT_ATOMS: atom_id res chain seq x y z
N ALA A 1 23.08 8.82 1.40
CA ALA A 1 22.31 7.55 1.31
C ALA A 1 20.83 7.93 1.20
N MET A 2 20.02 7.16 0.47
CA MET A 2 18.56 7.36 0.48
C MET A 2 18.03 7.12 1.90
N GLU A 3 16.93 7.78 2.28
CA GLU A 3 16.49 8.10 3.66
C GLU A 3 16.19 6.91 4.61
N GLY A 4 16.52 5.68 4.22
CA GLY A 4 16.35 4.49 5.06
C GLY A 4 14.99 3.80 4.93
N PHE A 5 14.18 4.19 3.94
CA PHE A 5 12.91 3.54 3.64
C PHE A 5 13.10 2.28 2.80
N GLU A 6 12.32 1.26 3.14
CA GLU A 6 12.13 0.09 2.29
C GLU A 6 11.34 0.49 1.03
N VAL A 7 11.83 0.05 -0.12
CA VAL A 7 11.16 0.23 -1.41
C VAL A 7 10.77 -1.14 -1.90
N ASP A 8 9.48 -1.44 -1.81
CA ASP A 8 8.93 -2.72 -2.25
C ASP A 8 7.66 -2.51 -3.09
N ARG A 9 7.20 -3.59 -3.71
CA ARG A 9 5.93 -3.65 -4.43
C ARG A 9 4.77 -3.75 -3.42
N LEU A 10 3.64 -3.14 -3.76
CA LEU A 10 2.43 -3.18 -2.92
C LEU A 10 2.01 -4.62 -2.63
N GLU A 11 2.06 -5.49 -3.63
CA GLU A 11 1.59 -6.89 -3.54
C GLU A 11 2.40 -7.72 -2.53
N ASN A 12 3.65 -7.34 -2.25
CA ASN A 12 4.51 -8.04 -1.30
C ASN A 12 4.19 -7.70 0.16
N VAL A 13 3.63 -6.51 0.43
CA VAL A 13 3.43 -5.98 1.79
C VAL A 13 1.95 -5.80 2.17
N ILE A 14 1.03 -6.07 1.25
CA ILE A 14 -0.39 -5.70 1.37
C ILE A 14 -1.10 -6.28 2.60
N GLY A 15 -0.69 -7.47 3.04
CA GLY A 15 -1.27 -8.16 4.20
C GLY A 15 -0.76 -7.67 5.56
N ASP A 16 0.34 -6.92 5.57
CA ASP A 16 1.07 -6.58 6.80
C ASP A 16 0.92 -5.10 7.21
N VAL A 17 0.60 -4.23 6.26
CA VAL A 17 0.54 -2.78 6.44
C VAL A 17 -0.78 -2.32 7.06
N ASP A 18 -0.70 -1.42 8.05
CA ASP A 18 -1.86 -0.84 8.73
C ASP A 18 -2.43 0.40 8.02
N ILE A 19 -1.60 1.19 7.34
CA ILE A 19 -1.99 2.47 6.72
C ILE A 19 -1.39 2.57 5.32
N PHE A 20 -2.25 2.79 4.33
CA PHE A 20 -1.88 3.02 2.94
C PHE A 20 -2.16 4.47 2.56
N VAL A 21 -1.16 5.13 1.97
CA VAL A 21 -1.26 6.49 1.45
C VAL A 21 -0.85 6.49 -0.01
N THR A 22 -1.72 6.96 -0.90
CA THR A 22 -1.35 7.13 -2.32
C THR A 22 -0.82 8.55 -2.57
N THR A 23 0.37 8.66 -3.16
CA THR A 23 1.02 9.96 -3.44
C THR A 23 1.59 10.05 -4.88
N THR A 24 1.12 9.18 -5.77
CA THR A 24 1.75 8.94 -7.07
C THR A 24 1.29 9.87 -8.20
N GLY A 25 0.13 10.53 -8.04
CA GLY A 25 -0.51 11.30 -9.13
C GLY A 25 -1.03 10.44 -10.29
N ASN A 26 -1.09 9.12 -10.14
CA ASN A 26 -1.57 8.18 -11.16
C ASN A 26 -2.90 7.52 -10.73
N ARG A 27 -3.59 6.87 -11.67
CA ARG A 27 -4.82 6.12 -11.41
C ARG A 27 -4.53 4.64 -11.12
N ASP A 28 -5.51 3.97 -10.51
CA ASP A 28 -5.55 2.52 -10.34
C ASP A 28 -4.38 1.92 -9.53
N ILE A 29 -3.85 2.69 -8.56
CA ILE A 29 -2.79 2.23 -7.65
C ILE A 29 -3.29 1.20 -6.64
N ILE A 30 -4.45 1.47 -6.04
CA ILE A 30 -5.14 0.55 -5.13
C ILE A 30 -6.43 0.12 -5.82
N SER A 31 -6.50 -1.18 -6.17
CA SER A 31 -7.67 -1.80 -6.78
C SER A 31 -8.61 -2.40 -5.72
N ALA A 32 -9.79 -2.85 -6.13
CA ALA A 32 -10.68 -3.61 -5.24
C ALA A 32 -10.06 -4.94 -4.78
N GLU A 33 -9.28 -5.59 -5.63
CA GLU A 33 -8.52 -6.81 -5.29
C GLU A 33 -7.47 -6.50 -4.21
N HIS A 34 -6.77 -5.37 -4.33
CA HIS A 34 -5.83 -4.92 -3.32
C HIS A 34 -6.52 -4.73 -1.96
N MET A 35 -7.64 -4.01 -1.91
CA MET A 35 -8.40 -3.83 -0.66
C MET A 35 -8.89 -5.14 -0.05
N GLY A 36 -9.24 -6.14 -0.88
CA GLY A 36 -9.65 -7.45 -0.41
C GLY A 36 -8.52 -8.27 0.23
N ALA A 37 -7.26 -7.96 -0.10
CA ALA A 37 -6.07 -8.62 0.46
C ALA A 37 -5.44 -7.87 1.64
N MET A 38 -5.98 -6.69 2.00
CA MET A 38 -5.46 -5.89 3.11
C MET A 38 -5.74 -6.51 4.47
N LYS A 39 -4.90 -6.17 5.44
CA LYS A 39 -5.11 -6.47 6.86
C LYS A 39 -6.48 -5.98 7.33
N HIS A 40 -7.15 -6.78 8.17
CA HIS A 40 -8.40 -6.36 8.79
C HIS A 40 -8.21 -5.04 9.55
N ASN A 41 -9.08 -4.07 9.30
CA ASN A 41 -9.02 -2.69 9.80
C ASN A 41 -7.86 -1.82 9.28
N ALA A 42 -7.25 -2.17 8.14
CA ALA A 42 -6.33 -1.26 7.46
C ALA A 42 -7.03 0.06 7.06
N ILE A 43 -6.28 1.17 7.10
CA ILE A 43 -6.73 2.51 6.72
C ILE A 43 -6.16 2.85 5.34
N VAL A 44 -6.98 3.46 4.47
CA VAL A 44 -6.58 3.88 3.12
C VAL A 44 -6.96 5.34 2.90
N CYS A 45 -6.03 6.16 2.39
CA CYS A 45 -6.27 7.55 1.99
C CYS A 45 -5.50 8.00 0.73
#